data_AF-A0A257CUD0-F1
#
_entry.id   AF-A0A257CUD0-F1
#
_cell.length_a   1.000
_cell.length_b   1.000
_cell.length_c   1.000
_cell.angle_alpha   90.00
_cell.angle_beta   90.00
_cell.angle_gamma   90.00
#
_symmetry.space_group_name_H-M   'P 1'
#
loop_
_entity.id
_entity.type
_entity.pdbx_description
1 polymer ?
#
loop_
_entity_poly.entity_id
_entity_poly.type
_entity_poly.pdbx_seq_one_letter_code
_entity_poly.pdbx_strand_id
1 'polypeptide(L)'
;MKTSYSTAIALAISTLIAGHAFAADADIGKTRAQVQAELVQARATGDVTAPDQLSIDYTGRTGAKMNEVFPARYAAVVKAPGKTRADVIAEMAEAKRTGNIMASSQVAIDFGSTTAAKLNEIFPARYPAVAAAPAKTRAEVRTELAEAQRTGDLPADNLLSLVMTGVPGQKLNALYPGQYPVKARATATSHVVAAAY
;
A
#
# COMPACT_ATOMS: atom_id res chain seq x y z
N MET A 1 -36.80 44.95 62.13
CA MET A 1 -36.45 44.06 63.27
C MET A 1 -36.59 42.62 62.78
N LYS A 2 -35.62 41.68 62.80
CA LYS A 2 -34.23 41.51 63.31
C LYS A 2 -33.58 40.41 62.41
N THR A 3 -32.26 40.19 62.20
CA THR A 3 -30.97 40.84 62.53
C THR A 3 -29.87 40.23 61.60
N SER A 4 -28.72 40.89 61.44
CA SER A 4 -27.57 40.43 60.61
C SER A 4 -26.72 39.33 61.27
N TYR A 5 -25.92 38.58 60.49
CA TYR A 5 -24.52 38.18 60.82
C TYR A 5 -23.72 37.80 59.56
N SER A 6 -22.40 37.98 59.62
CA SER A 6 -21.44 37.78 58.53
C SER A 6 -20.45 36.66 58.88
N THR A 7 -20.05 35.83 57.92
CA THR A 7 -18.92 34.90 58.09
C THR A 7 -18.19 34.67 56.77
N ALA A 8 -16.86 34.77 56.80
CA ALA A 8 -15.98 34.58 55.66
C ALA A 8 -15.31 33.21 55.70
N ILE A 9 -15.06 32.61 54.52
CA ILE A 9 -14.13 31.49 54.37
C ILE A 9 -13.25 31.79 53.15
N ALA A 10 -11.97 32.06 53.39
CA ALA A 10 -10.94 32.01 52.37
C ALA A 10 -10.37 30.59 52.34
N LEU A 11 -10.21 30.01 51.15
CA LEU A 11 -9.52 28.73 50.97
C LEU A 11 -8.55 28.83 49.79
N ALA A 12 -7.26 28.86 50.09
CA ALA A 12 -6.21 28.71 49.10
C ALA A 12 -5.97 27.21 48.83
N ILE A 13 -5.79 26.83 47.57
CA ILE A 13 -5.28 25.51 47.19
C ILE A 13 -4.05 25.70 46.31
N SER A 14 -2.96 25.08 46.73
CA SER A 14 -1.63 25.17 46.15
C SER A 14 -1.42 24.16 45.04
N THR A 15 -0.65 24.57 44.01
CA THR A 15 0.25 23.74 43.18
C THR A 15 -0.27 22.46 42.50
N LEU A 16 -0.24 22.45 41.16
CA LEU A 16 0.21 21.26 40.41
C LEU A 16 0.96 21.63 39.10
N ILE A 17 2.29 21.62 39.20
CA ILE A 17 3.30 21.27 38.18
C ILE A 17 2.94 21.57 36.70
N ALA A 18 3.45 22.69 36.19
CA ALA A 18 3.68 22.88 34.76
C ALA A 18 4.98 22.16 34.36
N GLY A 19 4.89 20.92 33.88
CA GLY A 19 6.06 20.06 33.65
C GLY A 19 5.84 18.93 32.65
N HIS A 20 5.15 19.19 31.54
CA HIS A 20 5.01 18.22 30.44
C HIS A 20 6.06 18.50 29.35
N ALA A 21 7.28 18.04 29.59
CA ALA A 21 8.33 18.02 28.58
C ALA A 21 7.96 17.01 27.48
N PHE A 22 7.41 17.48 26.37
CA PHE A 22 7.31 16.68 25.16
C PHE A 22 8.68 16.60 24.49
N ALA A 23 9.37 15.50 24.73
CA ALA A 23 10.48 15.08 23.87
C ALA A 23 9.95 14.86 22.44
N ALA A 24 10.65 15.42 21.47
CA ALA A 24 10.30 15.32 20.07
C ALA A 24 10.74 13.98 19.45
N ASP A 25 10.14 13.69 18.31
CA ASP A 25 10.49 12.64 17.33
C ASP A 25 10.12 11.19 17.68
N ALA A 26 8.83 10.90 17.56
CA ALA A 26 8.34 9.63 17.06
C ALA A 26 7.13 9.91 16.15
N ASP A 27 7.26 9.60 14.86
CA ASP A 27 6.24 9.52 13.81
C ASP A 27 4.83 10.00 14.25
N ILE A 28 4.62 11.33 14.23
CA ILE A 28 3.46 11.97 14.87
C ILE A 28 2.19 11.61 14.10
N GLY A 29 1.55 10.52 14.53
CA GLY A 29 0.24 10.11 14.04
C GLY A 29 -0.75 11.27 14.11
N LYS A 30 -1.57 11.40 13.06
CA LYS A 30 -2.50 12.52 12.84
C LYS A 30 -3.20 12.94 14.14
N THR A 31 -3.07 14.21 14.50
CA THR A 31 -3.70 14.75 15.72
C THR A 31 -5.21 14.57 15.64
N ARG A 32 -5.90 14.49 16.79
CA ARG A 32 -7.37 14.35 16.82
C ARG A 32 -8.08 15.45 16.01
N ALA A 33 -7.54 16.67 16.01
CA ALA A 33 -8.05 17.78 15.20
C ALA A 33 -7.87 17.54 13.69
N GLN A 34 -6.71 17.05 13.25
CA GLN A 34 -6.47 16.68 11.84
C GLN A 34 -7.40 15.54 11.39
N VAL A 35 -7.58 14.50 12.22
CA VAL A 35 -8.50 13.39 11.92
C VAL A 35 -9.96 13.88 11.84
N GLN A 36 -10.37 14.81 12.71
CA GLN A 36 -11.71 15.40 12.63
C GLN A 36 -11.90 16.24 11.36
N ALA A 37 -10.91 17.06 10.97
CA ALA A 37 -10.95 17.82 9.73
C ALA A 37 -11.03 16.90 8.50
N GLU A 38 -10.24 15.83 8.47
CA GLU A 38 -10.24 14.81 7.41
C GLU A 38 -11.58 14.06 7.35
N LEU A 39 -12.19 13.71 8.48
CA LEU A 39 -13.52 13.07 8.51
C LEU A 39 -14.64 14.01 8.01
N VAL A 40 -14.56 15.31 8.31
CA VAL A 40 -15.48 16.32 7.75
C VAL A 40 -15.29 16.43 6.24
N GLN A 41 -14.04 16.48 5.77
CA GLN A 41 -13.71 16.52 4.34
C GLN A 41 -14.19 15.27 3.61
N ALA A 42 -13.93 14.06 4.13
CA ALA A 42 -14.37 12.80 3.55
C ALA A 42 -15.90 12.69 3.48
N ARG A 43 -16.62 13.20 4.48
CA ARG A 43 -18.08 13.31 4.44
C ARG A 43 -18.58 14.30 3.38
N ALA A 44 -17.89 15.42 3.19
CA ALA A 44 -18.24 16.44 2.21
C ALA A 44 -17.93 16.02 0.76
N THR A 45 -16.86 15.25 0.54
CA THR A 45 -16.48 14.71 -0.79
C THR A 45 -17.12 13.37 -1.11
N GLY A 46 -17.77 12.72 -0.14
CA GLY A 46 -18.36 11.39 -0.27
C GLY A 46 -17.34 10.26 -0.29
N ASP A 47 -16.09 10.52 0.12
CA ASP A 47 -15.01 9.52 0.28
C ASP A 47 -15.18 8.64 1.55
N VAL A 48 -16.43 8.43 1.95
CA VAL A 48 -16.83 7.49 3.00
C VAL A 48 -17.37 6.23 2.35
N THR A 49 -17.00 5.06 2.88
CA THR A 49 -17.51 3.77 2.40
C THR A 49 -19.02 3.72 2.59
N ALA A 50 -19.76 3.38 1.52
CA ALA A 50 -21.19 3.18 1.59
C ALA A 50 -21.51 1.85 2.30
N PRO A 51 -22.61 1.76 3.07
CA PRO A 51 -23.00 0.53 3.74
C PRO A 51 -23.25 -0.59 2.72
N ASP A 52 -23.03 -1.85 3.11
CA ASP A 52 -23.09 -3.00 2.18
C ASP A 52 -24.39 -3.06 1.37
N GLN A 53 -25.53 -2.84 2.02
CA GLN A 53 -26.87 -2.77 1.38
C GLN A 53 -26.98 -1.80 0.19
N LEU A 54 -26.05 -0.85 0.10
CA LEU A 54 -26.01 0.24 -0.87
C LEU A 54 -24.74 0.21 -1.74
N SER A 55 -23.77 -0.66 -1.43
CA SER A 55 -22.51 -0.82 -2.16
C SER A 55 -22.37 -2.17 -2.87
N ILE A 56 -23.26 -3.14 -2.61
CA ILE A 56 -23.34 -4.41 -3.36
C ILE A 56 -23.61 -4.13 -4.84
N ASP A 57 -22.64 -4.45 -5.69
CA ASP A 57 -22.85 -4.53 -7.13
C ASP A 57 -23.46 -5.88 -7.55
N TYR A 58 -23.76 -6.03 -8.84
CA TYR A 58 -24.31 -7.26 -9.43
C TYR A 58 -23.36 -8.47 -9.35
N THR A 59 -22.11 -8.29 -8.91
CA THR A 59 -21.11 -9.34 -8.68
C THR A 59 -20.97 -9.72 -7.20
N GLY A 60 -21.70 -9.04 -6.30
CA GLY A 60 -21.62 -9.24 -4.85
C GLY A 60 -20.47 -8.51 -4.17
N ARG A 61 -19.81 -7.57 -4.87
CA ARG A 61 -18.70 -6.78 -4.32
C ARG A 61 -19.25 -5.65 -3.44
N THR A 62 -18.72 -5.49 -2.23
CA THR A 62 -19.01 -4.36 -1.32
C THR A 62 -17.88 -3.33 -1.29
N GLY A 63 -18.10 -2.22 -0.59
CA GLY A 63 -17.04 -1.25 -0.27
C GLY A 63 -16.90 -0.06 -1.22
N ALA A 64 -17.85 0.13 -2.14
CA ALA A 64 -17.97 1.35 -2.95
C ALA A 64 -18.09 2.61 -2.08
N LYS A 65 -17.65 3.75 -2.60
CA LYS A 65 -17.71 5.04 -1.90
C LYS A 65 -19.07 5.73 -2.11
N MET A 66 -19.49 6.57 -1.17
CA MET A 66 -20.79 7.24 -1.24
C MET A 66 -20.90 8.20 -2.44
N ASN A 67 -19.79 8.77 -2.91
CA ASN A 67 -19.71 9.54 -4.16
C ASN A 67 -19.75 8.69 -5.45
N GLU A 68 -19.47 7.39 -5.38
CA GLU A 68 -19.63 6.45 -6.49
C GLU A 68 -21.07 5.96 -6.58
N VAL A 69 -21.72 5.73 -5.43
CA VAL A 69 -23.12 5.29 -5.32
C VAL A 69 -24.10 6.45 -5.61
N PHE A 70 -23.81 7.66 -5.14
CA PHE A 70 -24.65 8.84 -5.35
C PHE A 70 -23.87 10.04 -5.92
N PRO A 71 -23.35 9.95 -7.15
CA PRO A 71 -22.54 11.03 -7.74
C PRO A 71 -23.27 12.37 -7.80
N ALA A 72 -24.60 12.39 -7.92
CA ALA A 72 -25.40 13.62 -7.90
C ALA A 72 -25.48 14.33 -6.53
N ARG A 73 -25.03 13.70 -5.44
CA ARG A 73 -25.04 14.27 -4.08
C ARG A 73 -23.70 14.90 -3.67
N TYR A 74 -22.65 14.75 -4.48
CA TYR A 74 -21.29 15.16 -4.15
C TYR A 74 -20.68 15.97 -5.29
N ALA A 75 -19.73 16.85 -4.96
CA ALA A 75 -18.97 17.57 -5.98
C ALA A 75 -18.18 16.57 -6.84
N ALA A 76 -18.21 16.75 -8.17
CA ALA A 76 -17.49 15.89 -9.10
C ALA A 76 -15.98 15.99 -8.85
N VAL A 77 -15.40 14.97 -8.23
CA VAL A 77 -13.94 14.83 -8.13
C VAL A 77 -13.40 14.63 -9.55
N VAL A 78 -12.47 15.49 -9.96
CA VAL A 78 -11.77 15.35 -11.25
C VAL A 78 -10.95 14.06 -11.19
N LYS A 79 -11.50 12.97 -11.75
CA LYS A 79 -10.73 11.75 -11.97
C LYS A 79 -9.56 12.09 -12.88
N ALA A 80 -8.36 11.64 -12.51
CA ALA A 80 -7.20 11.70 -13.39
C ALA A 80 -7.58 11.09 -14.76
N PRO A 81 -7.20 11.71 -15.89
CA PRO A 81 -7.58 11.22 -17.20
C PRO A 81 -7.06 9.79 -17.38
N GLY A 82 -8.00 8.85 -17.56
CA GLY A 82 -7.65 7.48 -17.95
C GLY A 82 -7.08 7.45 -19.37
N LYS A 83 -6.43 6.33 -19.73
CA LYS A 83 -6.00 6.07 -21.11
C LYS A 83 -7.15 6.34 -22.09
N THR A 84 -6.87 7.04 -23.19
CA THR A 84 -7.89 7.26 -24.21
C THR A 84 -8.23 5.94 -24.91
N ARG A 85 -9.39 5.88 -25.58
CA ARG A 85 -9.77 4.70 -26.35
C ARG A 85 -8.78 4.43 -27.51
N ALA A 86 -8.11 5.46 -28.03
CA ALA A 86 -7.05 5.32 -29.02
C ALA A 86 -5.81 4.61 -28.43
N ASP A 87 -5.38 5.02 -27.24
CA ASP A 87 -4.22 4.41 -26.56
C ASP A 87 -4.47 2.92 -26.26
N VAL A 88 -5.68 2.58 -25.78
CA VAL A 88 -6.07 1.18 -25.50
C VAL A 88 -6.12 0.34 -26.77
N ILE A 89 -6.54 0.91 -27.91
CA ILE A 89 -6.53 0.22 -29.21
C ILE A 89 -5.09 0.00 -29.68
N ALA A 90 -4.22 1.01 -29.55
CA ALA A 90 -2.80 0.89 -29.89
C ALA A 90 -2.09 -0.17 -29.03
N GLU A 91 -2.30 -0.17 -27.72
CA GLU A 91 -1.75 -1.16 -26.77
C GLU A 91 -2.27 -2.58 -27.06
N MET A 92 -3.55 -2.74 -27.41
CA MET A 92 -4.09 -4.04 -27.83
C MET A 92 -3.50 -4.51 -29.17
N ALA A 93 -3.26 -3.61 -30.12
CA ALA A 93 -2.61 -3.94 -31.39
C ALA A 93 -1.14 -4.34 -31.19
N GLU A 94 -0.42 -3.62 -30.32
CA GLU A 94 0.95 -3.94 -29.88
C GLU A 94 1.02 -5.31 -29.20
N ALA A 95 0.11 -5.61 -28.27
CA ALA A 95 0.03 -6.91 -27.59
C ALA A 95 -0.21 -8.06 -28.59
N LYS A 96 -1.09 -7.86 -29.58
CA LYS A 96 -1.32 -8.83 -30.68
C LYS A 96 -0.07 -9.01 -31.54
N ARG A 97 0.59 -7.91 -31.92
CA ARG A 97 1.81 -7.90 -32.74
C ARG A 97 2.98 -8.60 -32.06
N THR A 98 3.15 -8.40 -30.76
CA THR A 98 4.28 -8.91 -29.95
C THR A 98 4.02 -10.27 -29.31
N GLY A 99 2.78 -10.78 -29.37
CA GLY A 99 2.37 -12.01 -28.68
C GLY A 99 2.34 -11.89 -27.16
N ASN A 100 2.35 -10.66 -26.62
CA ASN A 100 2.17 -10.35 -25.20
C ASN A 100 0.68 -10.49 -24.79
N ILE A 101 0.11 -11.65 -25.09
CA ILE A 101 -1.26 -12.06 -24.82
C ILE A 101 -1.18 -13.40 -24.11
N MET A 102 -1.94 -13.56 -23.02
CA MET A 102 -2.02 -14.85 -22.33
C MET A 102 -2.57 -15.93 -23.25
N ALA A 103 -1.94 -17.10 -23.25
CA ALA A 103 -2.50 -18.28 -23.88
C ALA A 103 -3.80 -18.69 -23.19
N SER A 104 -4.68 -19.40 -23.90
CA SER A 104 -5.78 -20.09 -23.23
C SER A 104 -5.22 -21.22 -22.37
N SER A 105 -5.94 -21.58 -21.29
CA SER A 105 -5.53 -22.68 -20.39
C SER A 105 -5.21 -23.97 -21.15
N GLN A 106 -6.03 -24.32 -22.15
CA GLN A 106 -5.80 -25.48 -23.02
C GLN A 106 -4.46 -25.39 -23.76
N VAL A 107 -4.18 -24.26 -24.43
CA VAL A 107 -2.92 -24.06 -25.18
C VAL A 107 -1.71 -24.01 -24.26
N ALA A 108 -1.84 -23.50 -23.03
CA ALA A 108 -0.78 -23.59 -22.03
C ALA A 108 -0.48 -25.04 -21.66
N ILE A 109 -1.51 -25.84 -21.37
CA ILE A 109 -1.38 -27.26 -20.97
C ILE A 109 -0.82 -28.11 -22.11
N ASP A 110 -1.36 -28.00 -23.33
CA ASP A 110 -0.96 -28.80 -24.50
C ASP A 110 0.52 -28.63 -24.86
N PHE A 111 1.09 -27.46 -24.57
CA PHE A 111 2.50 -27.13 -24.82
C PHE A 111 3.36 -27.12 -23.54
N GLY A 112 2.89 -27.76 -22.46
CA GLY A 112 3.68 -27.99 -21.25
C GLY A 112 4.05 -26.73 -20.45
N SER A 113 3.29 -25.65 -20.63
CA SER A 113 3.53 -24.35 -20.01
C SER A 113 2.57 -24.05 -18.87
N THR A 114 2.88 -23.01 -18.08
CA THR A 114 2.01 -22.61 -16.96
C THR A 114 0.74 -21.91 -17.45
N THR A 115 -0.33 -21.95 -16.67
CA THR A 115 -1.64 -21.32 -16.98
C THR A 115 -1.58 -19.78 -17.16
N ALA A 116 -0.41 -19.16 -16.94
CA ALA A 116 -0.14 -17.73 -17.12
C ALA A 116 0.92 -17.43 -18.20
N ALA A 117 1.23 -18.41 -19.07
CA ALA A 117 2.20 -18.24 -20.16
C ALA A 117 1.63 -17.41 -21.33
N LYS A 118 2.51 -16.67 -22.00
CA LYS A 118 2.17 -15.80 -23.14
C LYS A 118 2.35 -16.52 -24.47
N LEU A 119 1.61 -16.08 -25.49
CA LEU A 119 1.70 -16.66 -26.83
C LEU A 119 3.09 -16.53 -27.47
N ASN A 120 3.86 -15.48 -27.14
CA ASN A 120 5.25 -15.35 -27.59
C ASN A 120 6.26 -16.22 -26.84
N GLU A 121 5.94 -16.66 -25.62
CA GLU A 121 6.74 -17.63 -24.86
C GLU A 121 6.50 -19.06 -25.37
N ILE A 122 5.25 -19.39 -25.74
CA ILE A 122 4.89 -20.70 -26.30
C ILE A 122 5.27 -20.83 -27.79
N PHE A 123 5.08 -19.77 -28.59
CA PHE A 123 5.32 -19.77 -30.03
C PHE A 123 6.28 -18.66 -30.49
N PRO A 124 7.53 -18.62 -30.01
CA PRO A 124 8.47 -17.53 -30.30
C PRO A 124 8.69 -17.29 -31.80
N ALA A 125 8.64 -18.33 -32.64
CA ALA A 125 8.77 -18.21 -34.10
C ALA A 125 7.58 -17.49 -34.80
N ARG A 126 6.46 -17.26 -34.12
CA ARG A 126 5.29 -16.55 -34.67
C ARG A 126 5.27 -15.06 -34.38
N TYR A 127 6.20 -14.57 -33.56
CA TYR A 127 6.22 -13.20 -33.06
C TYR A 127 7.60 -12.56 -33.27
N PRO A 128 7.68 -11.24 -33.44
CA PRO A 128 8.95 -10.54 -33.52
C PRO A 128 9.72 -10.74 -32.21
N ALA A 129 11.01 -11.03 -32.31
CA ALA A 129 11.88 -11.16 -31.16
C ALA A 129 11.87 -9.85 -30.35
N VAL A 130 11.26 -9.88 -29.17
CA VAL A 130 11.36 -8.79 -28.20
C VAL A 130 12.77 -8.85 -27.63
N ALA A 131 13.50 -7.74 -27.67
CA ALA A 131 14.80 -7.65 -27.02
C ALA A 131 14.63 -8.02 -25.54
N ALA A 132 15.27 -9.10 -25.10
CA ALA A 132 15.25 -9.48 -23.70
C ALA A 132 15.77 -8.30 -22.87
N ALA A 133 15.00 -7.90 -21.85
CA ALA A 133 15.47 -6.93 -20.87
C ALA A 133 16.83 -7.41 -20.31
N PRO A 134 17.78 -6.52 -20.01
CA PRO A 134 19.11 -6.91 -19.57
C PRO A 134 19.00 -7.82 -18.35
N ALA A 135 19.30 -9.11 -18.56
CA ALA A 135 19.24 -10.11 -17.52
C ALA A 135 20.42 -9.89 -16.55
N LYS A 136 20.15 -9.93 -15.25
CA LYS A 136 21.20 -9.85 -14.23
C LYS A 136 22.25 -10.92 -14.48
N THR A 137 23.51 -10.55 -14.38
CA THR A 137 24.64 -11.45 -14.49
C THR A 137 24.57 -12.53 -13.40
N ARG A 138 25.20 -13.69 -13.65
CA ARG A 138 25.30 -14.75 -12.64
C ARG A 138 26.02 -14.28 -11.37
N ALA A 139 26.86 -13.25 -11.44
CA ALA A 139 27.51 -12.64 -10.29
C ALA A 139 26.51 -11.84 -9.45
N GLU A 140 25.77 -10.91 -10.05
CA GLU A 140 24.73 -10.12 -9.36
C GLU A 140 23.67 -11.02 -8.70
N VAL A 141 23.18 -12.04 -9.41
CA VAL A 141 22.21 -13.00 -8.85
C VAL A 141 22.76 -13.76 -7.64
N ARG A 142 24.05 -14.09 -7.63
CA ARG A 142 24.70 -14.74 -6.47
C ARG A 142 24.84 -13.78 -5.30
N THR A 143 25.19 -12.51 -5.54
CA THR A 143 25.25 -11.47 -4.51
C THR A 143 23.87 -11.24 -3.89
N GLU A 144 22.84 -11.05 -4.70
CA GLU A 144 21.45 -10.86 -4.23
C GLU A 144 20.93 -12.07 -3.45
N LEU A 145 21.24 -13.30 -3.89
CA LEU A 145 20.84 -14.52 -3.18
C LEU A 145 21.57 -14.65 -1.84
N ALA A 146 22.87 -14.32 -1.77
CA ALA A 146 23.62 -14.30 -0.53
C ALA A 146 23.11 -13.22 0.44
N GLU A 147 22.72 -12.05 -0.06
CA GLU A 147 22.09 -11.00 0.74
C GLU A 147 20.69 -11.38 1.24
N ALA A 148 19.89 -12.05 0.40
CA ALA A 148 18.57 -12.56 0.78
C ALA A 148 18.68 -13.65 1.85
N GLN A 149 19.63 -14.58 1.71
CA GLN A 149 19.98 -15.55 2.75
C GLN A 149 20.41 -14.86 4.04
N ARG A 150 21.36 -13.92 3.96
CA ARG A 150 21.88 -13.18 5.12
C ARG A 150 20.80 -12.38 5.84
N THR A 151 19.83 -11.80 5.13
CA THR A 151 18.79 -10.92 5.71
C THR A 151 17.45 -11.61 5.92
N GLY A 152 17.34 -12.91 5.65
CA GLY A 152 16.09 -13.69 5.74
C GLY A 152 15.01 -13.20 4.78
N ASP A 153 15.39 -12.50 3.70
CA ASP A 153 14.51 -11.95 2.66
C ASP A 153 14.11 -13.02 1.63
N LEU A 154 13.98 -14.26 2.11
CA LEU A 154 13.57 -15.43 1.36
C LEU A 154 12.16 -15.85 1.82
N PRO A 155 11.31 -16.34 0.91
CA PRO A 155 10.05 -16.95 1.31
C PRO A 155 10.33 -18.19 2.15
N ALA A 156 9.63 -18.33 3.26
CA ALA A 156 9.56 -19.59 3.98
C ALA A 156 8.71 -20.59 3.20
N ASP A 157 8.82 -21.86 3.57
CA ASP A 157 7.87 -22.86 3.11
C ASP A 157 6.42 -22.46 3.49
N ASN A 158 5.48 -22.72 2.57
CA ASN A 158 4.09 -22.30 2.72
C ASN A 158 3.41 -22.97 3.92
N LEU A 159 3.73 -24.24 4.21
CA LEU A 159 3.15 -24.97 5.34
C LEU A 159 3.73 -24.44 6.66
N LEU A 160 5.05 -24.23 6.73
CA LEU A 160 5.70 -23.60 7.89
C LEU A 160 5.12 -22.21 8.19
N SER A 161 5.00 -21.37 7.17
CA SER A 161 4.44 -20.01 7.26
C SER A 161 2.99 -20.03 7.76
N LEU A 162 2.16 -20.92 7.19
CA LEU A 162 0.75 -21.07 7.55
C LEU A 162 0.58 -21.54 9.00
N VAL A 163 1.38 -22.51 9.45
CA VAL A 163 1.33 -23.03 10.83
C VAL A 163 1.76 -21.97 11.85
N MET A 164 2.77 -21.15 11.54
CA MET A 164 3.29 -20.16 12.49
C MET A 164 2.51 -18.83 12.51
N THR A 165 1.86 -18.43 11.41
CA THR A 165 1.24 -17.09 11.30
C THR A 165 -0.20 -17.08 10.79
N GLY A 166 -0.75 -18.22 10.37
CA GLY A 166 -2.04 -18.29 9.69
C GLY A 166 -2.01 -17.75 8.24
N VAL A 167 -0.85 -17.29 7.75
CA VAL A 167 -0.69 -16.73 6.41
C VAL A 167 0.41 -17.51 5.68
N PRO A 168 0.17 -18.07 4.48
CA PRO A 168 1.23 -18.71 3.69
C PRO A 168 2.16 -17.67 3.04
N GLY A 169 3.40 -18.06 2.72
CA GLY A 169 4.34 -17.24 1.95
C GLY A 169 5.02 -16.09 2.71
N GLN A 170 5.02 -16.07 4.05
CA GLN A 170 5.80 -15.12 4.83
C GLN A 170 7.31 -15.33 4.64
N LYS A 171 8.07 -14.27 4.88
CA LYS A 171 9.54 -14.29 4.79
C LYS A 171 10.18 -14.88 6.05
N LEU A 172 11.34 -15.52 5.90
CA LEU A 172 12.07 -16.12 7.03
C LEU A 172 12.41 -15.08 8.12
N ASN A 173 12.71 -13.83 7.75
CA ASN A 173 12.94 -12.75 8.72
C ASN A 173 11.69 -12.26 9.46
N ALA A 174 10.48 -12.46 8.91
CA ALA A 174 9.23 -12.18 9.61
C ALA A 174 8.87 -13.28 10.62
N LEU A 175 9.22 -14.54 10.29
CA LEU A 175 9.00 -15.71 11.14
C LEU A 175 10.05 -15.85 12.26
N TYR A 176 11.30 -15.51 11.96
CA TYR A 176 12.44 -15.63 12.88
C TYR A 176 13.26 -14.33 12.97
N PRO A 177 12.66 -13.21 13.45
CA PRO A 177 13.34 -11.91 13.48
C PRO A 177 14.63 -11.88 14.31
N GLY A 178 14.81 -12.81 15.26
CA GLY A 178 16.05 -12.94 16.04
C GLY A 178 17.17 -13.73 15.35
N GLN A 179 16.91 -14.41 14.23
CA GLN A 179 17.92 -15.18 13.48
C GLN A 179 18.53 -14.39 12.32
N TYR A 180 17.95 -13.25 11.95
CA TYR A 180 18.38 -12.43 10.84
C TYR A 180 18.70 -11.00 11.30
N PRO A 181 19.76 -10.37 10.77
CA PRO A 181 20.07 -8.99 11.06
C PRO A 181 18.94 -8.10 10.54
N VAL A 182 18.38 -7.28 11.42
CA VAL A 182 17.41 -6.25 11.04
C VAL A 182 18.04 -5.39 9.94
N LYS A 183 17.39 -5.30 8.76
CA LYS A 183 17.84 -4.38 7.70
C LYS A 183 17.84 -2.98 8.31
N ALA A 184 19.02 -2.43 8.59
CA ALA A 184 19.17 -1.04 8.98
C ALA A 184 18.49 -0.19 7.90
N ARG A 185 17.49 0.60 8.31
CA ARG A 185 16.82 1.52 7.39
C ARG A 185 17.90 2.43 6.84
N ALA A 186 18.14 2.36 5.53
CA ALA A 186 19.15 3.20 4.89
C ALA A 186 18.74 4.66 5.11
N THR A 187 19.40 5.31 6.06
CA THR A 187 19.25 6.74 6.29
C THR A 187 19.71 7.42 5.01
N ALA A 188 18.76 7.92 4.22
CA ALA A 188 19.08 8.70 3.04
C ALA A 188 19.74 9.98 3.53
N THR A 189 21.07 10.03 3.50
CA THR A 189 21.86 11.19 3.89
C THR A 189 21.52 12.31 2.92
N SER A 190 20.60 13.19 3.33
CA SER A 190 20.29 14.40 2.59
C SER A 190 21.53 15.30 2.62
N HIS A 191 22.32 15.25 1.55
CA HIS A 191 23.34 16.26 1.30
C HIS A 191 22.64 17.60 1.08
N VAL A 192 22.44 18.35 2.17
CA VAL A 192 22.07 19.76 2.11
C VAL A 192 23.28 20.49 1.52
N VAL A 193 23.22 20.72 0.21
CA VAL A 193 24.16 21.62 -0.46
C VAL A 193 23.88 23.02 0.06
N ALA A 194 24.74 23.48 0.97
CA ALA A 194 24.70 24.85 1.45
C ALA A 194 25.05 25.79 0.29
N ALA A 195 24.04 26.44 -0.29
CA ALA A 195 24.26 27.58 -1.16
C ALA A 195 24.82 28.73 -0.32
N ALA A 196 26.09 29.07 -0.54
CA ALA A 196 26.69 30.27 0.03
C ALA A 196 26.03 31.51 -0.60
N TYR A 197 25.83 32.52 0.24
CA TYR A 197 25.33 33.86 -0.10
C TYR A 197 26.45 34.73 -0.68
#